data_AF-A0A2M8LIG1-F1
#
_entry.id   AF-A0A2M8LIG1-F1
#
_cell.length_a   1.000
_cell.length_b   1.000
_cell.length_c   1.000
_cell.angle_alpha   90.00
_cell.angle_beta   90.00
_cell.angle_gamma   90.00
#
_symmetry.space_group_name_H-M   'P 1'
#
loop_
_entity.id
_entity.type
_entity.pdbx_description
1 polymer ?
#
loop_
_entity_poly.entity_id
_entity_poly.type
_entity_poly.pdbx_seq_one_letter_code
_entity_poly.pdbx_strand_id
1 'polypeptide(L)'
;MILEVTHISILMPVPKSSFVGRLIRWRFLIVVNLFIVAFLGMSLGREVVRSRSISAEITSLQNEAESLVTRNIEISELKTAMQTESYIEREARLKLGLQKPGETVVVIQDDSGGENAPSGTDPTDPLGYVIEEVDVDSAVANPTKWWYYFFDKNSFNVMSDYE
;
A
#
# COMPACT_ATOMS: atom_id res chain seq x y z
N MET A 1 -80.54 63.58 -50.08
CA MET A 1 -80.45 64.40 -48.86
C MET A 1 -80.58 63.45 -47.68
N ILE A 2 -79.70 63.61 -46.69
CA ILE A 2 -79.70 62.98 -45.35
C ILE A 2 -78.92 61.65 -45.21
N LEU A 3 -77.68 61.88 -44.77
CA LEU A 3 -76.88 61.21 -43.73
C LEU A 3 -76.54 59.71 -43.86
N GLU A 4 -75.27 59.49 -44.19
CA GLU A 4 -74.51 58.34 -43.75
C GLU A 4 -74.55 58.21 -42.22
N VAL A 5 -75.15 57.13 -41.72
CA VAL A 5 -74.96 56.69 -40.34
C VAL A 5 -73.78 55.73 -40.35
N THR A 6 -72.57 56.28 -40.25
CA THR A 6 -71.35 55.50 -40.01
C THR A 6 -71.38 55.00 -38.57
N HIS A 7 -71.57 53.69 -38.39
CA HIS A 7 -71.36 53.02 -37.11
C HIS A 7 -69.91 53.17 -36.67
N ILE A 8 -69.68 53.96 -35.61
CA ILE A 8 -68.37 54.04 -34.95
C ILE A 8 -68.20 52.76 -34.12
N SER A 9 -67.56 51.75 -34.69
CA SER A 9 -67.07 50.60 -33.95
C SER A 9 -65.83 51.01 -33.14
N ILE A 10 -66.02 51.24 -31.84
CA ILE A 10 -64.94 51.53 -30.90
C ILE A 10 -64.12 50.26 -30.68
N LEU A 11 -62.95 50.20 -31.32
CA LEU A 11 -61.92 49.19 -31.12
C LEU A 11 -61.24 49.41 -29.77
N MET A 12 -61.53 48.57 -28.78
CA MET A 12 -60.78 48.56 -27.52
C MET A 12 -59.55 47.64 -27.66
N PRO A 13 -58.31 48.10 -27.39
CA PRO A 13 -57.15 47.22 -27.39
C PRO A 13 -57.13 46.38 -26.10
N VAL A 14 -57.27 45.06 -26.24
CA VAL A 14 -57.03 44.12 -25.14
C VAL A 14 -55.56 44.19 -24.69
N PRO A 15 -55.27 44.37 -23.39
CA PRO A 15 -53.91 44.40 -22.91
C PRO A 15 -53.26 43.03 -23.12
N LYS A 16 -52.17 42.98 -23.90
CA LYS A 16 -51.38 41.76 -24.12
C LYS A 16 -50.87 41.28 -22.76
N SER A 17 -51.50 40.21 -22.29
CA SER A 17 -51.30 39.66 -20.96
C SER A 17 -49.83 39.38 -20.66
N SER A 18 -49.47 39.55 -19.40
CA SER A 18 -48.13 39.38 -18.82
C SER A 18 -47.62 37.92 -18.81
N PHE A 19 -48.01 37.10 -19.79
CA PHE A 19 -47.72 35.68 -19.86
C PHE A 19 -46.21 35.41 -19.98
N VAL A 20 -45.51 36.18 -20.82
CA VAL A 20 -44.05 36.09 -20.97
C VAL A 20 -43.33 36.53 -19.68
N GLY A 21 -43.81 37.59 -19.02
CA GLY A 21 -43.24 38.07 -17.75
C GLY A 21 -43.54 37.17 -16.54
N ARG A 22 -44.58 36.33 -16.61
CA ARG A 22 -44.82 35.25 -15.63
C ARG A 22 -43.88 34.08 -15.87
N LEU A 23 -43.68 33.69 -17.13
CA LEU A 23 -42.77 32.61 -17.50
C LEU A 23 -41.32 32.93 -17.17
N ILE A 24 -40.87 34.18 -17.43
CA ILE A 24 -39.54 34.65 -17.04
C ILE A 24 -39.34 34.64 -15.52
N ARG A 25 -40.36 35.05 -14.74
CA ARG A 25 -40.31 35.02 -13.27
C ARG A 25 -40.20 33.59 -12.73
N TRP A 26 -40.96 32.66 -13.31
CA TRP A 26 -40.91 31.25 -12.89
C TRP A 26 -39.56 30.61 -13.21
N ARG A 27 -38.99 30.89 -14.39
CA ARG A 27 -37.64 30.42 -14.74
C ARG A 27 -36.58 31.01 -13.82
N PHE A 28 -36.68 32.29 -13.48
CA PHE A 28 -35.77 32.95 -12.54
C PHE A 28 -35.87 32.33 -11.13
N LEU A 29 -37.08 32.10 -10.62
CA LEU A 29 -37.29 31.45 -9.33
C LEU A 29 -36.70 30.03 -9.29
N ILE A 30 -36.82 29.26 -10.37
CA ILE A 30 -36.20 27.92 -10.47
C ILE A 30 -34.68 28.01 -10.42
N VAL A 31 -34.06 28.94 -11.15
CA VAL A 31 -32.60 29.12 -11.15
C VAL A 31 -32.10 29.54 -9.77
N VAL A 32 -32.79 30.47 -9.11
CA VAL A 32 -32.46 30.90 -7.74
C VAL A 32 -32.60 29.74 -6.76
N ASN A 33 -33.67 28.94 -6.85
CA ASN A 33 -33.87 27.78 -6.00
C ASN A 33 -32.78 26.72 -6.22
N LEU A 34 -32.42 26.43 -7.47
CA LEU A 34 -31.31 25.54 -7.80
C LEU A 34 -29.99 26.03 -7.18
N PHE A 35 -29.73 27.34 -7.23
CA PHE A 35 -28.54 27.93 -6.63
C PHE A 35 -28.52 27.75 -5.11
N ILE A 36 -29.67 27.93 -4.44
CA ILE A 36 -29.80 27.73 -3.00
C ILE A 36 -29.56 26.27 -2.63
N VAL A 37 -30.15 25.33 -3.38
CA VAL A 37 -29.94 23.88 -3.16
C VAL A 37 -28.49 23.49 -3.40
N ALA A 38 -27.85 24.01 -4.46
CA ALA A 38 -26.43 23.77 -4.74
C ALA A 38 -25.53 24.34 -3.64
N PHE A 39 -25.83 25.54 -3.14
CA PHE A 39 -25.10 26.16 -2.04
C PHE A 39 -25.23 25.38 -0.73
N LEU A 40 -26.45 24.95 -0.38
CA LEU A 40 -26.68 24.07 0.77
C LEU A 40 -25.98 22.72 0.60
N GLY A 41 -26.05 22.12 -0.59
CA GLY A 41 -25.37 20.87 -0.92
C GLY A 41 -23.85 21.00 -0.78
N MET A 42 -23.26 22.11 -1.22
CA MET A 42 -21.83 22.38 -1.08
C MET A 42 -21.44 22.60 0.39
N SER A 43 -22.26 23.31 1.16
CA SER A 43 -22.05 23.54 2.59
C SER A 43 -22.08 22.24 3.41
N LEU A 44 -23.07 21.38 3.15
CA LEU A 44 -23.23 20.07 3.79
C LEU A 44 -22.16 19.08 3.34
N GLY A 45 -21.81 19.08 2.05
CA GLY A 45 -20.77 18.21 1.50
C GLY A 45 -19.41 18.43 2.16
N ARG A 46 -19.08 19.68 2.54
CA ARG A 46 -17.81 20.00 3.21
C ARG A 46 -17.73 19.44 4.63
N GLU A 47 -18.86 19.40 5.35
CA GLU A 47 -18.92 18.84 6.71
C GLU A 47 -18.80 17.31 6.70
N VAL A 48 -19.38 16.65 5.71
CA VAL A 48 -19.27 15.18 5.55
C VAL A 48 -17.82 14.74 5.27
N VAL A 49 -17.08 15.51 4.47
CA VAL A 49 -15.66 15.23 4.21
C VAL A 49 -14.82 15.39 5.48
N ARG A 50 -15.12 16.40 6.31
CA ARG A 50 -14.40 16.67 7.56
C ARG A 50 -14.67 15.63 8.64
N SER A 51 -15.90 15.12 8.73
CA SER A 51 -16.22 14.04 9.67
C SER A 51 -15.46 12.75 9.36
N ARG A 52 -15.27 12.42 8.07
CA ARG A 52 -14.50 11.22 7.67
C ARG A 52 -13.01 11.31 8.02
N SER A 53 -12.39 12.49 7.88
CA SER A 53 -10.96 12.62 8.22
C SER A 53 -10.71 12.44 9.72
N ILE A 54 -11.61 12.94 10.56
CA ILE A 54 -11.51 12.79 12.02
C ILE A 54 -11.69 11.34 12.43
N SER A 55 -12.68 10.63 11.88
CA SER A 55 -12.88 9.20 12.17
C SER A 55 -11.71 8.34 11.69
N ALA A 56 -11.10 8.67 10.55
CA ALA A 56 -9.92 7.99 10.05
C ALA A 56 -8.70 8.21 10.97
N GLU A 57 -8.51 9.44 11.44
CA GLU A 57 -7.43 9.79 12.37
C GLU A 57 -7.60 9.07 13.72
N ILE A 58 -8.81 9.04 14.28
CA ILE A 58 -9.13 8.27 15.48
C ILE A 58 -8.82 6.78 15.29
N THR A 59 -9.21 6.21 14.14
CA THR A 59 -8.94 4.79 13.84
C THR A 59 -7.43 4.53 13.73
N SER A 60 -6.68 5.44 13.11
CA SER A 60 -5.22 5.31 13.00
C SER A 60 -4.52 5.38 14.36
N LEU A 61 -4.95 6.31 15.23
CA LEU A 61 -4.40 6.45 16.58
C LEU A 61 -4.74 5.24 17.46
N GLN A 62 -5.94 4.67 17.31
CA GLN A 62 -6.35 3.46 18.01
C GLN A 62 -5.47 2.26 17.60
N ASN A 63 -5.22 2.09 16.30
CA ASN A 63 -4.37 1.02 15.79
C ASN A 63 -2.91 1.19 16.24
N GLU A 64 -2.41 2.43 16.28
CA GLU A 64 -1.06 2.70 16.76
C GLU A 64 -0.92 2.36 18.25
N ALA A 65 -1.92 2.73 19.07
CA ALA A 65 -1.96 2.38 20.48
C ALA A 65 -1.96 0.85 20.70
N GLU A 66 -2.78 0.11 19.94
CA GLU A 66 -2.82 -1.35 20.01
C GLU A 66 -1.46 -1.97 19.63
N SER A 67 -0.84 -1.48 18.55
CA SER A 67 0.50 -1.93 18.14
C SER A 67 1.58 -1.68 19.19
N LEU A 68 1.45 -0.58 19.96
CA LEU A 68 2.39 -0.24 21.04
C LEU A 68 2.20 -1.15 22.24
N VAL A 69 0.95 -1.49 22.57
CA VAL A 69 0.63 -2.46 23.64
C VAL A 69 1.20 -3.83 23.30
N THR A 70 0.97 -4.33 22.07
CA THR A 70 1.51 -5.63 21.63
C THR A 70 3.04 -5.65 21.71
N ARG A 71 3.71 -4.61 21.20
CA ARG A 71 5.18 -4.48 21.29
C ARG A 71 5.68 -4.46 22.74
N ASN A 72 4.94 -3.80 23.64
CA ASN A 72 5.31 -3.76 25.05
C ASN A 72 5.25 -5.17 25.69
N ILE A 73 4.21 -5.93 25.37
CA ILE A 73 4.04 -7.32 25.83
C ILE A 73 5.20 -8.19 25.32
N GLU A 74 5.49 -8.17 24.02
CA GLU A 74 6.59 -8.95 23.43
C GLU A 74 7.94 -8.64 24.06
N ILE A 75 8.26 -7.36 24.27
CA ILE A 75 9.51 -6.94 24.91
C ILE A 75 9.56 -7.42 26.37
N SER A 76 8.44 -7.35 27.08
CA SER A 76 8.34 -7.82 28.47
C SER A 76 8.53 -9.35 28.56
N GLU A 77 7.94 -10.10 27.64
CA GLU A 77 8.09 -11.55 27.55
C GLU A 77 9.54 -11.93 27.24
N LEU A 78 10.16 -11.27 26.25
CA LEU A 78 11.57 -11.50 25.91
C LEU A 78 12.48 -11.19 27.10
N LYS A 79 12.25 -10.07 27.79
CA LYS A 79 12.99 -9.71 29.00
C LYS A 79 12.86 -10.81 30.06
N THR A 80 11.64 -11.31 30.28
CA THR A 80 11.40 -12.38 31.26
C THR A 80 12.10 -13.68 30.86
N ALA A 81 12.03 -14.06 29.58
CA ALA A 81 12.72 -15.23 29.05
C ALA A 81 14.24 -15.15 29.25
N MET A 82 14.84 -13.98 28.96
CA MET A 82 16.27 -13.71 29.15
C MET A 82 16.70 -13.74 30.63
N GLN A 83 15.81 -13.32 31.54
CA GLN A 83 16.06 -13.29 32.98
C GLN A 83 15.91 -14.66 33.66
N THR A 84 15.40 -15.67 32.95
CA THR A 84 15.19 -17.00 33.52
C THR A 84 16.52 -17.73 33.72
N GLU A 85 16.70 -18.41 34.85
CA GLU A 85 17.93 -19.17 35.16
C GLU A 85 18.29 -20.17 34.07
N SER A 86 17.31 -20.78 33.39
CA SER A 86 17.52 -21.71 32.28
C SER A 86 18.19 -21.06 31.07
N TYR A 87 17.89 -19.79 30.79
CA TYR A 87 18.51 -19.03 29.71
C TYR A 87 19.95 -18.66 30.09
N ILE A 88 20.16 -18.19 31.32
CA ILE A 88 21.49 -17.89 31.86
C ILE A 88 22.37 -19.14 31.87
N GLU A 89 21.83 -20.29 32.31
CA GLU A 89 22.55 -21.56 32.33
C GLU A 89 22.89 -22.04 30.90
N ARG A 90 21.96 -21.90 29.94
CA ARG A 90 22.22 -22.24 28.54
C ARG A 90 23.33 -21.36 27.96
N GLU A 91 23.26 -20.05 28.14
CA GLU A 91 24.28 -19.13 27.65
C GLU A 91 25.63 -19.37 28.33
N ALA A 92 25.66 -19.69 29.62
CA ALA A 92 26.88 -20.06 30.34
C ALA A 92 27.50 -21.35 29.81
N ARG A 93 26.69 -22.39 29.54
CA ARG A 93 27.15 -23.64 28.91
C ARG A 93 27.72 -23.39 27.52
N LEU A 94 27.01 -22.62 26.69
CA LEU A 94 27.40 -22.33 25.30
C LEU A 94 28.63 -21.43 25.19
N LYS A 95 28.70 -20.34 25.97
CA LYS A 95 29.74 -19.32 25.82
C LYS A 95 30.93 -19.51 26.76
N LEU A 96 30.70 -20.07 27.94
CA LEU A 96 31.73 -20.21 28.98
C LEU A 96 32.14 -21.67 29.19
N GLY A 97 31.54 -22.62 28.48
CA GLY A 97 31.81 -24.05 28.65
C GLY A 97 31.47 -24.55 30.07
N LEU A 98 30.57 -23.84 30.77
CA LEU A 98 30.30 -24.03 32.19
C LEU A 98 29.60 -25.38 32.42
N GLN A 99 30.19 -26.23 33.25
CA GLN A 99 29.74 -27.61 33.51
C GLN A 99 29.35 -27.78 34.99
N LYS A 100 28.31 -28.56 35.24
CA LYS A 100 27.97 -28.99 36.61
C LYS A 100 28.86 -30.17 37.03
N PRO A 101 29.22 -30.32 38.32
CA PRO A 101 30.01 -31.46 38.79
C PRO A 101 29.27 -32.77 38.48
N GLY A 102 29.86 -33.60 37.60
CA GLY A 102 29.27 -34.87 37.12
C GLY A 102 28.92 -34.92 35.63
N GLU A 103 29.10 -33.84 34.86
CA GLU A 103 28.85 -33.77 33.41
C GLU A 103 30.12 -34.14 32.61
N THR A 104 29.99 -34.88 31.50
CA THR A 104 31.12 -35.27 30.62
C THR A 104 30.98 -34.58 29.26
N VAL A 105 31.95 -33.74 28.89
CA VAL A 105 31.98 -33.06 27.58
C VAL A 105 32.64 -33.96 26.53
N VAL A 106 31.92 -34.22 25.45
CA VAL A 106 32.42 -34.91 24.27
C VAL A 106 32.63 -33.88 23.17
N VAL A 107 33.90 -33.61 22.83
CA VAL A 107 34.25 -32.78 21.67
C VAL A 107 34.36 -33.72 20.47
N ILE A 108 33.42 -33.61 19.53
CA ILE A 108 33.51 -34.31 18.25
C ILE A 108 34.47 -33.50 17.37
N GLN A 109 35.68 -34.03 17.14
CA GLN A 109 36.51 -33.59 16.02
C GLN A 109 36.01 -34.34 14.79
N ASP A 110 35.63 -33.59 13.76
CA ASP A 110 35.21 -34.17 12.49
C ASP A 110 36.47 -34.60 11.75
N ASP A 111 36.89 -35.84 11.99
CA ASP A 111 38.01 -36.48 11.31
C ASP A 111 37.57 -36.98 9.91
N SER A 112 36.95 -36.10 9.11
CA SER A 112 36.73 -36.36 7.69
C SER A 112 38.02 -36.08 6.92
N GLY A 113 38.89 -37.09 6.89
CA GLY A 113 40.04 -37.14 6.02
C GLY A 113 39.63 -36.96 4.55
N GLY A 114 40.20 -35.92 3.93
CA GLY A 114 40.18 -35.68 2.51
C GLY A 114 41.51 -35.04 2.11
N GLU A 115 42.49 -35.89 1.80
CA GLU A 115 43.65 -35.50 0.99
C GLU A 115 43.14 -34.85 -0.30
N ASN A 116 43.46 -33.58 -0.50
CA ASN A 116 43.66 -32.84 -1.76
C ASN A 116 43.42 -31.37 -1.45
N ALA A 117 44.49 -30.68 -1.03
CA ALA A 117 44.52 -29.23 -1.03
C ALA A 117 44.89 -28.75 -2.44
N PRO A 118 43.96 -28.20 -3.25
CA PRO A 118 44.37 -27.28 -4.29
C PRO A 118 44.79 -25.99 -3.61
N SER A 119 46.09 -25.73 -3.63
CA SER A 119 46.65 -24.42 -3.30
C SER A 119 46.09 -23.40 -4.28
N GLY A 120 45.23 -22.52 -3.79
CA GLY A 120 44.59 -21.49 -4.60
C GLY A 120 43.55 -20.71 -3.82
N THR A 121 43.96 -20.01 -2.76
CA THR A 121 43.09 -19.03 -2.11
C THR A 121 43.67 -17.65 -2.35
N ASP A 122 43.01 -16.90 -3.22
CA ASP A 122 43.18 -15.46 -3.38
C ASP A 122 42.96 -14.80 -2.00
N PRO A 123 43.93 -14.04 -1.47
CA PRO A 123 43.87 -13.47 -0.12
C PRO A 123 42.80 -12.38 0.09
N THR A 124 41.92 -12.13 -0.89
CA THR A 124 40.91 -11.06 -0.80
C THR A 124 39.47 -11.51 -0.52
N ASP A 125 39.19 -12.81 -0.38
CA ASP A 125 37.84 -13.29 -0.03
C ASP A 125 37.73 -13.72 1.45
N PRO A 126 37.12 -12.89 2.33
CA PRO A 126 36.96 -13.22 3.75
C PRO A 126 35.80 -14.18 4.04
N LEU A 127 35.01 -14.61 3.05
CA LEU A 127 33.82 -15.45 3.29
C LEU A 127 33.92 -16.87 2.72
N GLY A 128 35.04 -17.25 2.09
CA GLY A 128 35.37 -18.65 1.79
C GLY A 128 34.27 -19.40 1.04
N TYR A 129 33.54 -18.72 0.15
CA TYR A 129 32.52 -19.36 -0.65
C TYR A 129 33.21 -20.13 -1.77
N VAL A 130 33.07 -21.46 -1.77
CA VAL A 130 33.48 -22.28 -2.90
C VAL A 130 32.52 -21.98 -4.05
N ILE A 131 32.92 -21.05 -4.91
CA ILE A 131 32.30 -20.92 -6.22
C ILE A 131 32.77 -22.14 -7.00
N GLU A 132 31.90 -23.15 -7.16
CA GLU A 132 32.05 -24.08 -8.26
C GLU A 132 32.04 -23.22 -9.53
N GLU A 133 33.18 -23.15 -10.23
CA GLU A 133 33.24 -22.59 -11.58
C GLU A 133 32.34 -23.45 -12.48
N VAL A 134 31.04 -23.13 -12.48
CA VAL A 134 30.12 -23.54 -13.53
C VAL A 134 30.58 -22.80 -14.77
N ASP A 135 31.05 -23.55 -15.76
CA ASP A 135 31.48 -23.09 -17.08
C ASP A 135 30.58 -21.93 -17.57
N VAL A 136 31.08 -20.71 -17.48
CA VAL A 136 30.32 -19.47 -17.74
C VAL A 136 30.29 -19.21 -19.24
N ASP A 137 29.85 -20.18 -20.04
CA ASP A 137 29.85 -20.03 -21.50
C ASP A 137 28.46 -20.09 -22.14
N SER A 138 27.37 -20.18 -21.37
CA SER A 138 26.02 -20.11 -21.97
C SER A 138 24.89 -19.61 -21.07
N ALA A 139 25.13 -19.31 -19.79
CA ALA A 139 24.05 -18.95 -18.87
C ALA A 139 23.60 -17.49 -19.07
N VAL A 140 22.50 -17.29 -19.79
CA VAL A 140 21.83 -15.98 -19.92
C VAL A 140 21.45 -15.45 -18.54
N ALA A 141 21.83 -14.21 -18.22
CA ALA A 141 21.56 -13.62 -16.91
C ALA A 141 20.05 -13.56 -16.56
N ASN A 142 19.72 -13.68 -15.27
CA ASN A 142 18.32 -13.70 -14.81
C ASN A 142 17.48 -12.47 -15.23
N PRO A 143 18.01 -11.22 -15.23
CA PRO A 143 17.22 -10.06 -15.64
C PRO A 143 16.82 -10.08 -17.12
N THR A 144 17.68 -10.60 -18.00
CA THR A 144 17.35 -10.70 -19.43
C THR A 144 16.27 -11.75 -19.66
N LYS A 145 16.29 -12.87 -18.93
CA LYS A 145 15.21 -13.87 -18.95
C LYS A 145 13.84 -13.26 -18.63
N TRP A 146 13.75 -12.42 -17.60
CA TRP A 146 12.49 -11.77 -17.22
C TRP A 146 11.97 -10.80 -18.28
N TRP A 147 12.86 -10.04 -18.90
CA TRP A 147 12.46 -9.16 -20.00
C TRP A 147 11.76 -9.93 -21.12
N TYR A 148 12.36 -11.02 -21.59
CA TYR A 148 11.75 -11.85 -22.63
C TYR A 148 10.47 -12.54 -22.15
N TYR A 149 10.39 -12.99 -20.90
CA TYR A 149 9.15 -13.56 -20.36
C TYR A 149 7.93 -12.61 -20.50
N PHE A 150 8.13 -11.31 -20.26
CA PHE A 150 7.05 -10.32 -20.32
C PHE A 150 6.76 -9.80 -21.72
N PHE A 151 7.79 -9.65 -22.57
CA PHE A 151 7.67 -8.93 -23.84
C PHE A 151 7.84 -9.80 -25.08
N ASP A 152 8.44 -10.99 -24.98
CA ASP A 152 8.58 -11.94 -26.09
C ASP A 152 8.75 -13.40 -25.60
N LYS A 153 7.62 -14.10 -25.51
CA LYS A 153 7.55 -15.48 -25.01
C LYS A 153 8.29 -16.49 -25.91
N ASN A 154 8.42 -16.22 -27.20
CA ASN A 154 9.09 -17.15 -28.11
C ASN A 154 10.59 -17.21 -27.80
N SER A 155 11.20 -16.03 -27.63
CA SER A 155 12.61 -15.93 -27.25
C SER A 155 12.88 -16.52 -25.86
N PHE A 156 11.97 -16.35 -24.90
CA PHE A 156 12.08 -16.94 -23.57
C PHE A 156 12.16 -18.47 -23.59
N ASN A 157 11.24 -19.14 -24.31
CA ASN A 157 11.21 -20.60 -24.39
C ASN A 157 12.50 -21.18 -25.00
N VAL A 158 13.05 -20.52 -26.01
CA VAL A 158 14.30 -20.96 -26.65
C VAL A 158 15.47 -20.88 -25.67
N MET A 159 15.52 -19.88 -24.78
CA MET A 159 16.62 -19.73 -23.81
C MET A 159 16.47 -20.61 -22.56
N SER A 160 15.24 -20.98 -22.17
CA SER A 160 15.01 -21.89 -21.03
C SER A 160 15.34 -23.35 -21.35
N ASP A 161 15.35 -23.73 -22.62
CA ASP A 161 15.61 -25.10 -23.05
C ASP A 161 17.11 -25.48 -23.02
N TYR A 162 18.02 -24.52 -22.74
CA TYR A 162 19.46 -24.73 -22.64
C TYR A 162 20.01 -24.79 -21.20
N GLU A 163 19.12 -24.86 -20.19
CA GLU A 163 19.46 -24.99 -18.75
C GLU A 163 19.40 -26.44 -18.25
#